data_AF-A0A7R9WP24-F1
#
_entry.id   AF-A0A7R9WP24-F1
#
_cell.length_a   1.000
_cell.length_b   1.000
_cell.length_c   1.000
_cell.angle_alpha   90.00
_cell.angle_beta   90.00
_cell.angle_gamma   90.00
#
_symmetry.space_group_name_H-M   'P 1'
#
loop_
_entity.id
_entity.type
_entity.pdbx_description
1 polymer ?
#
loop_
_entity_poly.entity_id
_entity_poly.type
_entity_poly.pdbx_seq_one_letter_code
_entity_poly.pdbx_strand_id
1 'polypeptide(L)'
;HVINELLMGKPLAQLDEDMLKFSNMTKEYQDLVRMEFFIVSWQMLQNFRGFCDNEMKLKGDVFDEDAFFQQPPEKLDETMFVVIHGYRQMLAAFFSDFEVGAIASIKVFDKQLKKTPGVAYLPFSICCGGVCCYAASHAVRSRSKAARYRRHGDRCRKQLRKWAELGNPNCRHSHALLQAEHKMLRSKYDSAIARFKDAIDLATSCGFTNDQALANERLSECLMRMGMDDAADQALDEAIRLYEKWGATGKVEKLRLAREKYG
;
A
#
# COMPACT_ATOMS: atom_id res chain seq x y z
N HIS A 1 -3.40 -18.41 3.17
CA HIS A 1 -2.27 -18.30 4.12
C HIS A 1 -1.23 -17.35 3.56
N VAL A 2 -0.58 -17.70 2.43
CA VAL A 2 0.46 -16.88 1.75
C VAL A 2 0.07 -15.42 1.50
N ILE A 3 -1.18 -15.15 1.07
CA ILE A 3 -1.61 -13.75 0.82
C ILE A 3 -1.67 -12.92 2.11
N ASN A 4 -2.06 -13.50 3.25
CA ASN A 4 -2.03 -12.78 4.52
C ASN A 4 -0.58 -12.50 4.95
N GLU A 5 0.33 -13.44 4.71
CA GLU A 5 1.75 -13.28 5.01
C GLU A 5 2.40 -12.18 4.16
N LEU A 6 2.02 -12.09 2.88
CA LEU A 6 2.39 -10.97 2.01
C LEU A 6 1.92 -9.63 2.59
N LEU A 7 0.66 -9.55 3.04
CA LEU A 7 0.10 -8.34 3.65
C LEU A 7 0.73 -7.98 5.00
N MET A 8 1.23 -8.98 5.74
CA MET A 8 1.94 -8.79 7.02
C MET A 8 3.42 -8.42 6.86
N GLY A 9 3.95 -8.40 5.64
CA GLY A 9 5.35 -8.09 5.43
C GLY A 9 6.29 -9.24 5.78
N LYS A 10 5.86 -10.51 5.61
CA LYS A 10 6.77 -11.66 5.70
C LYS A 10 7.78 -11.66 4.54
N PRO A 11 8.97 -12.27 4.70
CA PRO A 11 10.04 -12.20 3.70
C PRO A 11 9.58 -12.60 2.30
N LEU A 12 9.69 -11.68 1.33
CA LEU A 12 9.14 -11.85 -0.01
C LEU A 12 9.82 -12.98 -0.79
N ALA A 13 11.10 -13.26 -0.54
CA ALA A 13 11.81 -14.35 -1.20
C ALA A 13 11.20 -15.73 -0.87
N GLN A 14 10.86 -15.98 0.41
CA GLN A 14 10.20 -17.22 0.82
C GLN A 14 8.81 -17.33 0.21
N LEU A 15 8.04 -16.23 0.25
CA LEU A 15 6.70 -16.20 -0.30
C LEU A 15 6.70 -16.41 -1.83
N ASP A 16 7.72 -15.93 -2.55
CA ASP A 16 7.88 -16.18 -3.98
C ASP A 16 8.06 -17.66 -4.29
N GLU A 17 8.92 -18.36 -3.55
CA GLU A 17 9.09 -19.81 -3.68
C GLU A 17 7.80 -20.58 -3.40
N ASP A 18 7.08 -20.19 -2.34
CA ASP A 18 5.81 -20.80 -1.98
C ASP A 18 4.74 -20.52 -3.04
N MET A 19 4.76 -19.32 -3.64
CA MET A 19 3.86 -18.94 -4.71
C MET A 19 4.12 -19.78 -5.97
N LEU A 20 5.39 -19.97 -6.33
CA LEU A 20 5.80 -20.80 -7.45
C LEU A 20 5.38 -22.26 -7.26
N LYS A 21 5.65 -22.84 -6.08
CA LYS A 21 5.25 -24.23 -5.75
C LYS A 21 3.74 -24.41 -5.87
N PHE A 22 2.97 -23.48 -5.30
CA PHE A 22 1.51 -23.54 -5.39
C PHE A 22 1.02 -23.42 -6.83
N SER A 23 1.61 -22.54 -7.64
CA SER A 23 1.23 -22.37 -9.05
C SER A 23 1.45 -23.64 -9.89
N ASN A 24 2.49 -24.42 -9.59
CA ASN A 24 2.76 -25.69 -10.26
C ASN A 24 1.76 -26.77 -9.86
N MET A 25 1.38 -26.83 -8.57
CA MET A 25 0.36 -27.77 -8.08
C MET A 25 -1.03 -27.44 -8.63
N THR A 26 -1.41 -26.16 -8.72
CA THR A 26 -2.76 -25.78 -9.17
C THR A 26 -2.98 -25.92 -10.67
N LYS A 27 -1.92 -25.96 -11.50
CA LYS A 27 -2.07 -26.38 -12.91
C LYS A 27 -2.69 -27.78 -13.05
N GLU A 28 -2.58 -28.61 -12.01
CA GLU A 28 -3.17 -29.96 -11.97
C GLU A 28 -4.64 -29.97 -11.50
N TYR A 29 -5.12 -28.91 -10.83
CA TYR A 29 -6.46 -28.82 -10.25
C TYR A 29 -7.21 -27.58 -10.78
N GLN A 30 -8.22 -27.78 -11.63
CA GLN A 30 -8.94 -26.78 -12.44
C GLN A 30 -9.75 -25.70 -11.66
N ASP A 31 -9.31 -25.24 -10.49
CA ASP A 31 -10.00 -24.21 -9.70
C ASP A 31 -9.52 -22.79 -10.07
N LEU A 32 -10.06 -22.27 -11.18
CA LEU A 32 -9.56 -21.08 -11.91
C LEU A 32 -9.68 -19.75 -11.14
N VAL A 33 -10.77 -19.50 -10.40
CA VAL A 33 -11.02 -18.20 -9.74
C VAL A 33 -10.06 -17.95 -8.58
N ARG A 34 -9.73 -19.00 -7.81
CA ARG A 34 -8.77 -18.90 -6.70
C ARG A 34 -7.35 -18.66 -7.20
N MET A 35 -7.06 -19.10 -8.43
CA MET A 35 -5.77 -18.84 -9.09
C MET A 35 -5.62 -17.37 -9.51
N GLU A 36 -6.66 -16.70 -10.01
CA GLU A 36 -6.52 -15.32 -10.50
C GLU A 36 -6.13 -14.34 -9.38
N PHE A 37 -6.83 -14.36 -8.24
CA PHE A 37 -6.48 -13.50 -7.10
C PHE A 37 -5.03 -13.73 -6.63
N PHE A 38 -4.64 -14.99 -6.58
CA PHE A 38 -3.28 -15.41 -6.23
C PHE A 38 -2.23 -14.94 -7.23
N ILE A 39 -2.48 -15.08 -8.54
CA ILE A 39 -1.61 -14.63 -9.63
C ILE A 39 -1.38 -13.12 -9.53
N VAL A 40 -2.44 -12.33 -9.30
CA VAL A 40 -2.30 -10.88 -9.15
C VAL A 40 -1.56 -10.52 -7.85
N SER A 41 -1.79 -11.23 -6.74
CA SER A 41 -0.99 -11.06 -5.51
C SER A 41 0.50 -11.35 -5.75
N TRP A 42 0.80 -12.39 -6.52
CA TRP A 42 2.16 -12.79 -6.84
C TRP A 42 2.84 -11.75 -7.73
N GLN A 43 2.15 -11.22 -8.75
CA GLN A 43 2.70 -10.11 -9.53
C GLN A 43 2.96 -8.87 -8.66
N MET A 44 2.09 -8.53 -7.71
CA MET A 44 2.37 -7.43 -6.77
C MET A 44 3.65 -7.69 -5.95
N LEU A 45 3.88 -8.93 -5.50
CA LEU A 45 5.11 -9.33 -4.84
C LEU A 45 6.33 -9.09 -5.75
N GLN A 46 6.25 -9.51 -7.02
CA GLN A 46 7.31 -9.32 -8.00
C GLN A 46 7.62 -7.83 -8.23
N ASN A 47 6.58 -6.99 -8.26
CA ASN A 47 6.75 -5.53 -8.32
C ASN A 47 7.54 -4.98 -7.14
N PHE A 48 7.24 -5.40 -5.90
CA PHE A 48 8.00 -4.97 -4.72
C PHE A 48 9.47 -5.42 -4.78
N ARG A 49 9.74 -6.57 -5.40
CA ARG A 49 11.10 -7.08 -5.61
C ARG A 49 11.83 -6.42 -6.79
N GLY A 50 11.14 -5.64 -7.61
CA GLY A 50 11.72 -4.97 -8.78
C GLY A 50 11.77 -5.83 -10.04
N PHE A 51 11.05 -6.96 -10.08
CA PHE A 51 10.89 -7.79 -11.28
C PHE A 51 9.71 -7.31 -12.13
N CYS A 52 9.80 -6.05 -12.59
CA CYS A 52 8.77 -5.40 -13.42
C CYS A 52 9.36 -4.17 -14.14
N ASP A 53 8.78 -3.79 -15.28
CA ASP A 53 9.17 -2.56 -16.00
C ASP A 53 8.60 -1.28 -15.37
N ASN A 54 7.45 -1.38 -14.72
CA ASN A 54 6.76 -0.28 -14.07
C ASN A 54 6.15 -0.77 -12.76
N GLU A 55 6.65 -0.26 -11.64
CA GLU A 55 6.28 -0.78 -10.32
C GLU A 55 4.81 -0.50 -9.99
N MET A 56 4.18 0.50 -10.64
CA MET A 56 2.80 0.94 -10.40
C MET A 56 1.77 0.15 -11.21
N LYS A 57 2.24 -0.67 -12.14
CA LYS A 57 1.41 -1.54 -12.97
C LYS A 57 1.64 -2.98 -12.57
N LEU A 58 0.56 -3.74 -12.34
CA LEU A 58 0.65 -5.18 -12.14
C LEU A 58 0.93 -5.87 -13.48
N LYS A 59 2.18 -5.75 -13.95
CA LYS A 59 2.63 -6.26 -15.24
C LYS A 59 4.02 -6.85 -15.13
N GLY A 60 4.14 -8.11 -15.54
CA GLY A 60 5.39 -8.86 -15.60
C GLY A 60 5.13 -10.30 -16.03
N ASP A 61 6.05 -11.19 -15.72
CA ASP A 61 6.00 -12.60 -16.17
C ASP A 61 4.80 -13.38 -15.60
N VAL A 62 4.25 -12.94 -14.47
CA VAL A 62 3.18 -13.65 -13.75
C VAL A 62 1.80 -13.17 -14.16
N PHE A 63 1.62 -11.88 -14.39
CA PHE A 63 0.33 -11.27 -14.74
C PHE A 63 0.50 -10.03 -15.62
N ASP A 64 -0.45 -9.81 -16.53
CA ASP A 64 -0.53 -8.59 -17.35
C ASP A 64 -1.87 -7.88 -17.15
N GLU A 65 -1.85 -6.79 -16.38
CA GLU A 65 -3.04 -5.97 -16.17
C GLU A 65 -3.54 -5.28 -17.45
N ASP A 66 -2.66 -4.96 -18.41
CA ASP A 66 -3.08 -4.32 -19.66
C ASP A 66 -3.92 -5.32 -20.47
N ALA A 67 -3.48 -6.59 -20.54
CA ALA A 67 -4.24 -7.67 -21.18
C ALA A 67 -5.60 -7.90 -20.47
N PHE A 68 -5.65 -7.82 -19.14
CA PHE A 68 -6.91 -7.90 -18.39
C PHE A 68 -7.86 -6.76 -18.77
N PHE A 69 -7.39 -5.51 -18.80
CA PHE A 69 -8.24 -4.35 -19.10
C PHE A 69 -8.58 -4.18 -20.59
N GLN A 70 -7.90 -4.87 -21.50
CA GLN A 70 -8.24 -4.92 -22.93
C GLN A 70 -9.43 -5.84 -23.24
N GLN A 71 -9.85 -6.68 -22.29
CA GLN A 71 -11.00 -7.54 -22.48
C GLN A 71 -12.30 -6.73 -22.61
N PRO A 72 -13.30 -7.24 -23.35
CA PRO A 72 -14.62 -6.61 -23.41
C PRO A 72 -15.24 -6.43 -22.01
N PRO A 73 -15.97 -5.33 -21.73
CA PRO A 73 -16.52 -5.04 -20.41
C PRO A 73 -17.35 -6.17 -19.79
N GLU A 74 -18.05 -6.94 -20.62
CA GLU A 74 -18.89 -8.09 -20.21
C GLU A 74 -18.09 -9.31 -19.74
N LYS A 75 -16.80 -9.39 -20.08
CA LYS A 75 -15.88 -10.45 -19.63
C LYS A 75 -15.01 -10.02 -18.44
N LEU A 76 -15.04 -8.74 -18.10
CA LEU A 76 -14.22 -8.19 -17.03
C LEU A 76 -14.79 -8.61 -15.67
N ASP A 77 -14.09 -9.51 -14.98
CA ASP A 77 -14.49 -9.88 -13.62
C ASP A 77 -14.43 -8.66 -12.68
N GLU A 78 -15.57 -8.30 -12.10
CA GLU A 78 -15.69 -7.10 -11.27
C GLU A 78 -14.89 -7.23 -9.97
N THR A 79 -14.71 -8.44 -9.44
CA THR A 79 -13.92 -8.69 -8.24
C THR A 79 -12.45 -8.45 -8.53
N MET A 80 -11.92 -9.03 -9.61
CA MET A 80 -10.54 -8.84 -10.07
C MET A 80 -10.26 -7.39 -10.45
N PHE A 81 -11.21 -6.69 -11.07
CA PHE A 81 -11.12 -5.25 -11.30
C PHE A 81 -10.86 -4.47 -10.01
N VAL A 82 -11.61 -4.78 -8.94
CA VAL A 82 -11.45 -4.14 -7.64
C VAL A 82 -10.11 -4.51 -7.00
N VAL A 83 -9.70 -5.78 -7.06
CA VAL A 83 -8.42 -6.27 -6.51
C VAL A 83 -7.23 -5.59 -7.17
N ILE A 84 -7.18 -5.55 -8.51
CA ILE A 84 -6.08 -4.93 -9.26
C ILE A 84 -5.95 -3.46 -8.88
N HIS A 85 -7.07 -2.74 -8.79
CA HIS A 85 -7.07 -1.36 -8.31
C HIS A 85 -6.71 -1.23 -6.81
N GLY A 86 -7.01 -2.24 -5.99
CA GLY A 86 -6.56 -2.36 -4.60
C GLY A 86 -5.05 -2.45 -4.48
N TYR A 87 -4.42 -3.31 -5.27
CA TYR A 87 -2.96 -3.46 -5.28
C TYR A 87 -2.24 -2.27 -5.93
N ARG A 88 -2.83 -1.63 -6.95
CA ARG A 88 -2.31 -0.34 -7.45
C ARG A 88 -2.28 0.72 -6.36
N GLN A 89 -3.25 0.76 -5.44
CA GLN A 89 -3.20 1.69 -4.29
C GLN A 89 -2.02 1.37 -3.37
N MET A 90 -1.76 0.09 -3.11
CA MET A 90 -0.64 -0.35 -2.29
C MET A 90 0.69 0.02 -2.95
N LEU A 91 0.91 -0.42 -4.19
CA LEU A 91 2.12 -0.10 -4.96
C LEU A 91 2.36 1.42 -4.98
N ALA A 92 1.34 2.21 -5.32
CA ALA A 92 1.41 3.68 -5.31
C ALA A 92 1.81 4.29 -3.95
N ALA A 93 1.25 3.77 -2.85
CA ALA A 93 1.60 4.26 -1.52
C ALA A 93 3.07 3.97 -1.17
N PHE A 94 3.53 2.75 -1.48
CA PHE A 94 4.88 2.32 -1.18
C PHE A 94 5.93 2.96 -2.09
N PHE A 95 5.71 3.14 -3.38
CA PHE A 95 6.68 3.77 -4.28
C PHE A 95 6.44 5.27 -4.49
N SER A 96 5.61 5.87 -3.64
CA SER A 96 5.40 7.32 -3.53
C SER A 96 4.74 7.99 -4.75
N ASP A 97 4.05 7.23 -5.61
CA ASP A 97 3.23 7.78 -6.72
C ASP A 97 1.78 8.04 -6.25
N PHE A 98 1.66 9.04 -5.37
CA PHE A 98 0.43 9.24 -4.60
C PHE A 98 -0.78 9.65 -5.45
N GLU A 99 -0.62 10.36 -6.57
CA GLU A 99 -1.78 10.76 -7.40
C GLU A 99 -2.40 9.55 -8.10
N VAL A 100 -1.58 8.63 -8.62
CA VAL A 100 -2.04 7.36 -9.21
C VAL A 100 -2.82 6.54 -8.17
N GLY A 101 -2.27 6.38 -6.97
CA GLY A 101 -2.93 5.66 -5.88
C GLY A 101 -4.24 6.31 -5.42
N ALA A 102 -4.28 7.64 -5.35
CA ALA A 102 -5.49 8.37 -4.98
C ALA A 102 -6.61 8.20 -6.03
N ILE A 103 -6.26 8.22 -7.32
CA ILE A 103 -7.20 7.97 -8.42
C ILE A 103 -7.75 6.54 -8.33
N ALA A 104 -6.88 5.55 -8.14
CA ALA A 104 -7.27 4.14 -8.00
C ALA A 104 -8.22 3.94 -6.80
N SER A 105 -7.89 4.51 -5.64
CA SER A 105 -8.72 4.46 -4.43
C SER A 105 -10.11 5.04 -4.68
N ILE A 106 -10.19 6.25 -5.27
CA ILE A 106 -11.48 6.89 -5.57
C ILE A 106 -12.32 6.04 -6.51
N LYS A 107 -11.69 5.39 -7.50
CA LYS A 107 -12.39 4.61 -8.53
C LYS A 107 -13.11 3.39 -7.95
N VAL A 108 -12.52 2.72 -6.96
CA VAL A 108 -13.04 1.42 -6.48
C VAL A 108 -13.60 1.44 -5.05
N PHE A 109 -13.50 2.55 -4.31
CA PHE A 109 -13.85 2.60 -2.89
C PHE A 109 -15.23 2.07 -2.52
N ASP A 110 -16.29 2.47 -3.25
CA ASP A 110 -17.63 2.01 -2.92
C ASP A 110 -17.86 0.56 -3.37
N LYS A 111 -17.16 0.11 -4.42
CA LYS A 111 -17.23 -1.26 -4.91
C LYS A 111 -16.52 -2.24 -3.98
N GLN A 112 -15.31 -1.92 -3.52
CA GLN A 112 -14.55 -2.76 -2.58
C GLN A 112 -15.28 -2.97 -1.25
N LEU A 113 -16.00 -1.96 -0.75
CA LEU A 113 -16.79 -2.09 0.47
C LEU A 113 -18.02 -3.00 0.30
N LYS A 114 -18.59 -3.06 -0.91
CA LYS A 114 -19.79 -3.86 -1.21
C LYS A 114 -19.47 -5.29 -1.65
N LYS A 115 -18.43 -5.47 -2.46
CA LYS A 115 -18.16 -6.72 -3.20
C LYS A 115 -17.14 -7.62 -2.54
N THR A 116 -16.22 -7.04 -1.77
CA THR A 116 -15.16 -7.79 -1.09
C THR A 116 -15.21 -7.66 0.43
N PRO A 117 -16.39 -7.67 1.10
CA PRO A 117 -16.44 -7.65 2.55
C PRO A 117 -15.75 -8.91 3.09
N GLY A 118 -14.78 -8.76 3.98
CA GLY A 118 -14.08 -9.88 4.61
C GLY A 118 -12.82 -10.36 3.88
N VAL A 119 -12.45 -9.79 2.73
CA VAL A 119 -11.16 -10.12 2.09
C VAL A 119 -10.03 -9.41 2.84
N ALA A 120 -8.99 -10.17 3.22
CA ALA A 120 -7.94 -9.70 4.11
C ALA A 120 -7.16 -8.49 3.60
N TYR A 121 -7.03 -8.29 2.27
CA TYR A 121 -6.32 -7.12 1.70
C TYR A 121 -7.08 -5.80 1.86
N LEU A 122 -8.39 -5.83 2.15
CA LEU A 122 -9.25 -4.66 2.09
C LEU A 122 -8.82 -3.54 3.06
N PRO A 123 -8.53 -3.81 4.36
CA PRO A 123 -8.01 -2.78 5.26
C PRO A 123 -6.72 -2.14 4.76
N PHE A 124 -5.78 -2.93 4.22
CA PHE A 124 -4.49 -2.46 3.72
C PHE A 124 -4.64 -1.57 2.49
N SER A 125 -5.48 -1.98 1.53
CA SER A 125 -5.76 -1.15 0.34
C SER A 125 -6.42 0.18 0.72
N ILE A 126 -7.38 0.19 1.65
CA ILE A 126 -8.01 1.43 2.13
C ILE A 126 -7.01 2.33 2.87
N CYS A 127 -6.10 1.75 3.66
CA CYS A 127 -5.02 2.50 4.29
C CYS A 127 -4.13 3.15 3.24
N CYS A 128 -3.60 2.37 2.30
CA CYS A 128 -2.72 2.86 1.23
C CYS A 128 -3.41 3.92 0.36
N GLY A 129 -4.67 3.70 -0.01
CA GLY A 129 -5.49 4.68 -0.73
C GLY A 129 -5.69 5.98 0.05
N GLY A 130 -5.85 5.90 1.37
CA GLY A 130 -5.91 7.05 2.27
C GLY A 130 -4.59 7.83 2.34
N VAL A 131 -3.46 7.13 2.49
CA VAL A 131 -2.10 7.73 2.46
C VAL A 131 -1.91 8.48 1.15
N CYS A 132 -2.16 7.81 0.02
CA CYS A 132 -2.08 8.40 -1.32
C CYS A 132 -2.96 9.66 -1.43
N CYS A 133 -4.20 9.61 -0.95
CA CYS A 133 -5.09 10.77 -1.01
C CYS A 133 -4.59 11.97 -0.18
N TYR A 134 -4.06 11.73 1.02
CA TYR A 134 -3.54 12.82 1.84
C TYR A 134 -2.26 13.41 1.25
N ALA A 135 -1.32 12.57 0.81
CA ALA A 135 -0.08 13.02 0.17
C ALA A 135 -0.34 13.72 -1.17
N ALA A 136 -1.18 13.16 -2.05
CA ALA A 136 -1.56 13.78 -3.32
C ALA A 136 -2.29 15.11 -3.12
N SER A 137 -3.11 15.25 -2.06
CA SER A 137 -3.75 16.53 -1.75
C SER A 137 -2.74 17.65 -1.50
N HIS A 138 -1.59 17.34 -0.93
CA HIS A 138 -0.54 18.33 -0.66
C HIS A 138 0.22 18.70 -1.94
N ALA A 139 0.43 17.75 -2.84
CA ALA A 139 1.24 17.94 -4.04
C ALA A 139 0.49 18.60 -5.21
N VAL A 140 -0.82 18.37 -5.36
CA VAL A 140 -1.55 18.87 -6.54
C VAL A 140 -1.84 20.37 -6.48
N ARG A 141 -1.62 21.07 -7.60
CA ARG A 141 -1.87 22.52 -7.74
C ARG A 141 -3.36 22.89 -7.75
N SER A 142 -4.22 21.99 -8.22
CA SER A 142 -5.66 22.27 -8.33
C SER A 142 -6.35 22.17 -6.97
N ARG A 143 -6.94 23.29 -6.51
CA ARG A 143 -7.71 23.35 -5.26
C ARG A 143 -8.88 22.36 -5.24
N SER A 144 -9.56 22.16 -6.38
CA SER A 144 -10.69 21.22 -6.47
C SER A 144 -10.21 19.76 -6.37
N LYS A 145 -9.11 19.41 -7.06
CA LYS A 145 -8.47 18.09 -6.93
C LYS A 145 -8.01 17.85 -5.50
N ALA A 146 -7.29 18.80 -4.91
CA ALA A 146 -6.82 18.71 -3.52
C ALA A 146 -8.00 18.46 -2.56
N ALA A 147 -9.08 19.25 -2.66
CA ALA A 147 -10.27 19.06 -1.84
C ALA A 147 -10.99 17.71 -2.10
N ARG A 148 -10.95 17.18 -3.32
CA ARG A 148 -11.46 15.84 -3.64
C ARG A 148 -10.64 14.75 -2.95
N TYR A 149 -9.31 14.83 -3.04
CA TYR A 149 -8.41 13.86 -2.39
C TYR A 149 -8.53 13.91 -0.86
N ARG A 150 -8.53 15.11 -0.24
CA ARG A 150 -8.75 15.22 1.22
C ARG A 150 -10.04 14.56 1.68
N ARG A 151 -11.16 14.88 0.98
CA ARG A 151 -12.46 14.29 1.30
C ARG A 151 -12.42 12.77 1.19
N HIS A 152 -11.72 12.22 0.20
CA HIS A 152 -11.57 10.78 0.05
C HIS A 152 -10.69 10.15 1.14
N GLY A 153 -9.56 10.77 1.48
CA GLY A 153 -8.71 10.34 2.59
C GLY A 153 -9.49 10.30 3.91
N ASP A 154 -10.36 11.29 4.14
CA ASP A 154 -11.25 11.30 5.31
C ASP A 154 -12.26 10.15 5.31
N ARG A 155 -12.75 9.70 4.14
CA ARG A 155 -13.60 8.50 4.07
C ARG A 155 -12.81 7.25 4.44
N CYS A 156 -11.59 7.09 3.92
CA CYS A 156 -10.72 5.96 4.24
C CYS A 156 -10.43 5.90 5.73
N ARG A 157 -10.03 7.04 6.33
CA ARG A 157 -9.78 7.16 7.77
C ARG A 157 -11.00 6.85 8.62
N LYS A 158 -12.19 7.36 8.25
CA LYS A 158 -13.45 7.05 8.96
C LYS A 158 -13.82 5.58 8.88
N GLN A 159 -13.58 4.94 7.73
CA GLN A 159 -13.87 3.53 7.53
C GLN A 159 -12.96 2.64 8.38
N LEU A 160 -11.64 2.90 8.38
CA LEU A 160 -10.70 2.17 9.23
C LEU A 160 -10.97 2.38 10.71
N ARG A 161 -11.36 3.60 11.12
CA ARG A 161 -11.81 3.86 12.49
C ARG A 161 -12.98 2.97 12.87
N LYS A 162 -14.03 2.94 12.03
CA LYS A 162 -15.22 2.11 12.26
C LYS A 162 -14.84 0.64 12.43
N TRP A 163 -13.95 0.11 11.60
CA TRP A 163 -13.52 -1.29 11.72
C TRP A 163 -12.64 -1.54 12.94
N ALA A 164 -11.78 -0.61 13.33
CA ALA A 164 -11.01 -0.70 14.55
C ALA A 164 -11.91 -0.70 15.80
N GLU A 165 -12.95 0.15 15.83
CA GLU A 165 -13.97 0.20 16.90
C GLU A 165 -14.80 -1.08 16.97
N LEU A 166 -15.03 -1.74 15.83
CA LEU A 166 -15.67 -3.06 15.75
C LEU A 166 -14.72 -4.22 16.07
N GLY A 167 -13.49 -3.94 16.52
CA GLY A 167 -12.55 -4.95 17.00
C GLY A 167 -11.64 -5.57 15.94
N ASN A 168 -11.56 -5.03 14.72
CA ASN A 168 -10.59 -5.51 13.75
C ASN A 168 -9.16 -5.06 14.13
N PRO A 169 -8.27 -5.98 14.57
CA PRO A 169 -6.94 -5.61 15.04
C PRO A 169 -6.06 -5.04 13.92
N ASN A 170 -6.28 -5.48 12.67
CA ASN A 170 -5.52 -5.06 11.50
C ASN A 170 -5.86 -3.62 11.07
N CYS A 171 -6.88 -3.00 11.67
CA CYS A 171 -7.25 -1.61 11.35
C CYS A 171 -6.61 -0.59 12.29
N ARG A 172 -6.03 -0.99 13.43
CA ARG A 172 -5.56 -0.06 14.46
C ARG A 172 -4.33 0.74 14.01
N HIS A 173 -3.27 0.06 13.56
CA HIS A 173 -2.06 0.70 13.04
C HIS A 173 -2.39 1.51 11.76
N SER A 174 -3.19 0.94 10.86
CA SER A 174 -3.65 1.61 9.63
C SER A 174 -4.43 2.89 9.91
N HIS A 175 -5.32 2.89 10.92
CA HIS A 175 -6.05 4.08 11.33
C HIS A 175 -5.12 5.12 11.97
N ALA A 176 -4.17 4.71 12.82
CA ALA A 176 -3.17 5.61 13.41
C ALA A 176 -2.33 6.30 12.33
N LEU A 177 -1.88 5.56 11.31
CA LEU A 177 -1.15 6.10 10.17
C LEU A 177 -1.97 7.17 9.43
N LEU A 178 -3.25 6.91 9.13
CA LEU A 178 -4.10 7.92 8.49
C LEU A 178 -4.42 9.12 9.39
N GLN A 179 -4.39 8.98 10.71
CA GLN A 179 -4.47 10.13 11.61
C GLN A 179 -3.21 11.00 11.54
N ALA A 180 -2.04 10.37 11.43
CA ALA A 180 -0.77 11.06 11.27
C ALA A 180 -0.74 11.86 9.95
N GLU A 181 -1.06 11.20 8.83
CA GLU A 181 -1.19 11.84 7.51
C GLU A 181 -2.18 13.00 7.52
N HIS A 182 -3.36 12.83 8.12
CA HIS A 182 -4.35 13.90 8.22
C HIS A 182 -3.84 15.11 9.04
N LYS A 183 -3.05 14.88 10.09
CA LYS A 183 -2.45 15.96 10.90
C LYS A 183 -1.30 16.64 10.16
N MET A 184 -0.45 15.88 9.50
CA MET A 184 0.63 16.35 8.62
C MET A 184 0.05 17.19 7.47
N LEU A 185 -1.08 16.77 6.89
CA LEU A 185 -1.83 17.52 5.89
C LEU A 185 -2.22 18.94 6.35
N ARG A 186 -2.43 19.10 7.66
CA ARG A 186 -2.84 20.36 8.30
C ARG A 186 -1.67 21.08 8.96
N SER A 187 -0.43 20.70 8.65
CA SER A 187 0.79 21.26 9.23
C SER A 187 0.84 21.20 10.76
N LYS A 188 0.15 20.23 11.37
CA LYS A 188 0.18 20.00 12.83
C LYS A 188 1.26 18.97 13.15
N TYR A 189 2.52 19.30 12.88
CA TYR A 189 3.64 18.35 12.83
C TYR A 189 3.88 17.62 14.16
N ASP A 190 3.92 18.31 15.31
CA ASP A 190 4.12 17.67 16.63
C ASP A 190 3.09 16.56 16.89
N SER A 191 1.83 16.87 16.60
CA SER A 191 0.74 15.91 16.74
C SER A 191 0.79 14.81 15.68
N ALA A 192 1.32 15.08 14.49
CA ALA A 192 1.47 14.10 13.43
C ALA A 192 2.55 13.09 13.79
N ILE A 193 3.71 13.55 14.28
CA ILE A 193 4.82 12.72 14.75
C ILE A 193 4.36 11.77 15.85
N ALA A 194 3.59 12.25 16.83
CA ALA A 194 3.03 11.40 17.87
C ALA A 194 2.16 10.26 17.30
N ARG A 195 1.33 10.55 16.27
CA ARG A 195 0.50 9.52 15.62
C ARG A 195 1.30 8.60 14.71
N PHE A 196 2.38 9.06 14.09
CA PHE A 196 3.30 8.18 13.34
C PHE A 196 3.98 7.19 14.28
N LYS A 197 4.47 7.64 15.44
CA LYS A 197 5.03 6.76 16.48
C LYS A 197 4.03 5.71 16.93
N ASP A 198 2.78 6.12 17.22
CA ASP A 198 1.72 5.16 17.56
C ASP A 198 1.48 4.13 16.44
N ALA A 199 1.51 4.56 15.17
CA ALA A 199 1.34 3.66 14.03
C ALA A 199 2.49 2.65 13.91
N ILE A 200 3.73 3.11 14.12
CA ILE A 200 4.95 2.28 14.13
C ILE A 200 4.88 1.25 15.25
N ASP A 201 4.55 1.65 16.48
CA ASP A 201 4.47 0.77 17.64
C ASP A 201 3.38 -0.30 17.46
N LEU A 202 2.20 0.10 16.96
CA LEU A 202 1.11 -0.81 16.67
C LEU A 202 1.45 -1.79 15.52
N ALA A 203 2.11 -1.32 14.46
CA ALA A 203 2.54 -2.20 13.37
C ALA A 203 3.60 -3.20 13.86
N THR A 204 4.55 -2.74 14.67
CA THR A 204 5.63 -3.57 15.25
C THR A 204 5.06 -4.67 16.15
N SER A 205 4.18 -4.31 17.10
CA SER A 205 3.58 -5.26 18.05
C SER A 205 2.70 -6.32 17.37
N CYS A 206 2.13 -6.01 16.21
CA CYS A 206 1.34 -6.95 15.42
C CYS A 206 2.15 -7.65 14.30
N GLY A 207 3.44 -7.35 14.15
CA GLY A 207 4.32 -7.98 13.18
C GLY A 207 4.14 -7.55 11.72
N PHE A 208 3.54 -6.38 11.47
CA PHE A 208 3.36 -5.79 10.13
C PHE A 208 4.61 -5.03 9.69
N THR A 209 5.60 -5.75 9.18
CA THR A 209 6.94 -5.18 8.87
C THR A 209 6.87 -4.13 7.74
N ASN A 210 6.06 -4.40 6.71
CA ASN A 210 5.82 -3.49 5.60
C ASN A 210 5.11 -2.20 6.03
N ASP A 211 4.10 -2.30 6.91
CA ASP A 211 3.38 -1.11 7.40
C ASP A 211 4.25 -0.29 8.36
N GLN A 212 5.09 -0.96 9.16
CA GLN A 212 6.11 -0.29 9.97
C GLN A 212 7.09 0.49 9.08
N ALA A 213 7.55 -0.10 7.97
CA ALA A 213 8.44 0.56 7.02
C ALA A 213 7.77 1.79 6.39
N LEU A 214 6.52 1.63 5.91
CA LEU A 214 5.76 2.74 5.34
C LEU A 214 5.56 3.87 6.35
N ALA A 215 5.18 3.54 7.59
CA ALA A 215 5.00 4.56 8.63
C ALA A 215 6.29 5.33 8.94
N ASN A 216 7.45 4.67 8.93
CA ASN A 216 8.76 5.33 9.08
C ASN A 216 9.09 6.22 7.88
N GLU A 217 8.85 5.78 6.65
CA GLU A 217 9.04 6.61 5.44
C GLU A 217 8.16 7.87 5.48
N ARG A 218 6.89 7.71 5.88
CA ARG A 218 5.97 8.85 6.00
C ARG A 218 6.32 9.78 7.17
N LEU A 219 6.88 9.23 8.26
CA LEU A 219 7.43 10.01 9.37
C LEU A 219 8.65 10.83 8.92
N SER A 220 9.56 10.23 8.15
CA SER A 220 10.72 10.93 7.59
C SER A 220 10.28 12.17 6.80
N GLU A 221 9.35 12.01 5.85
CA GLU A 221 8.77 13.13 5.08
C GLU A 221 8.14 14.20 5.99
N CYS A 222 7.49 13.80 7.10
CA CYS A 222 6.92 14.74 8.07
C CYS A 222 8.01 15.53 8.81
N LEU A 223 9.11 14.89 9.19
CA LEU A 223 10.24 15.49 9.89
C LEU A 223 11.02 16.44 8.97
N MET A 224 11.25 16.07 7.71
CA MET A 224 11.85 16.97 6.71
C MET A 224 11.03 18.25 6.56
N ARG A 225 9.71 18.14 6.47
CA ARG A 225 8.82 19.32 6.37
C ARG A 225 8.80 20.20 7.62
N MET A 226 9.17 19.63 8.76
CA MET A 226 9.34 20.35 10.02
C MET A 226 10.74 20.98 10.14
N GLY A 227 11.67 20.65 9.24
CA GLY A 227 13.07 21.10 9.28
C GLY A 227 13.95 20.31 10.25
N MET A 228 13.58 19.05 10.55
CA MET A 228 14.33 18.16 11.44
C MET A 228 15.08 17.09 10.63
N ASP A 229 16.07 17.52 9.85
CA ASP A 229 16.72 16.70 8.82
C ASP A 229 17.41 15.46 9.40
N ASP A 230 18.21 15.58 10.46
CA ASP A 230 18.87 14.43 11.12
C ASP A 230 17.87 13.37 11.59
N ALA A 231 16.72 13.80 12.14
CA ALA A 231 15.68 12.89 12.59
C ALA A 231 14.93 12.26 11.42
N ALA A 232 14.79 13.00 10.32
CA ALA A 232 14.19 12.48 9.09
C ALA A 232 15.06 11.40 8.45
N ASP A 233 16.38 11.59 8.43
CA ASP A 233 17.33 10.59 7.91
C ASP A 233 17.30 9.32 8.74
N GLN A 234 17.28 9.42 10.07
CA GLN A 234 17.12 8.26 10.96
C GLN A 234 15.83 7.48 10.69
N ALA A 235 14.71 8.18 10.48
CA ALA A 235 13.44 7.54 10.14
C ALA A 235 13.48 6.88 8.76
N LEU A 236 14.18 7.48 7.78
CA LEU A 236 14.34 6.92 6.45
C LEU A 236 15.23 5.67 6.46
N ASP A 237 16.35 5.69 7.19
CA ASP A 237 17.25 4.55 7.34
C ASP A 237 16.52 3.35 7.97
N GLU A 238 15.67 3.60 8.98
CA GLU A 238 14.84 2.55 9.57
C GLU A 238 13.80 2.00 8.57
N ALA A 239 13.18 2.86 7.76
CA ALA A 239 12.28 2.42 6.69
C ALA A 239 13.02 1.52 5.68
N ILE A 240 14.22 1.92 5.23
CA ILE A 240 15.06 1.14 4.31
C ILE A 240 15.40 -0.22 4.92
N ARG A 241 15.88 -0.26 6.17
CA ARG A 241 16.21 -1.49 6.89
C ARG A 241 15.02 -2.46 6.98
N LEU A 242 13.82 -1.92 7.21
CA LEU A 242 12.59 -2.72 7.27
C LEU A 242 12.16 -3.21 5.87
N TYR A 243 12.33 -2.39 4.82
CA TYR A 243 12.09 -2.81 3.43
C TYR A 243 13.06 -3.91 2.99
N GLU A 244 14.34 -3.82 3.37
CA GLU A 244 15.34 -4.87 3.16
C GLU A 244 14.96 -6.16 3.87
N LYS A 245 14.56 -6.07 5.16
CA LYS A 245 14.07 -7.22 5.92
C LYS A 245 12.84 -7.87 5.29
N TRP A 246 11.92 -7.05 4.76
CA TRP A 246 10.76 -7.53 4.03
C TRP A 246 11.17 -8.18 2.69
N GLY A 247 12.25 -7.72 2.06
CA GLY A 247 12.71 -8.17 0.75
C GLY A 247 12.12 -7.36 -0.40
N ALA A 248 11.63 -6.14 -0.14
CA ALA A 248 11.13 -5.22 -1.16
C ALA A 248 12.28 -4.51 -1.88
N THR A 249 13.13 -5.29 -2.55
CA THR A 249 14.39 -4.83 -3.18
C THR A 249 14.19 -3.71 -4.19
N GLY A 250 13.10 -3.73 -4.99
CA GLY A 250 12.80 -2.65 -5.93
C GLY A 250 12.50 -1.32 -5.23
N LYS A 251 11.80 -1.36 -4.08
CA LYS A 251 11.54 -0.17 -3.27
C LYS A 251 12.83 0.35 -2.60
N VAL A 252 13.66 -0.54 -2.06
CA VAL A 252 14.95 -0.17 -1.46
C VAL A 252 15.83 0.57 -2.46
N GLU A 253 15.96 0.03 -3.67
CA GLU A 253 16.77 0.65 -4.73
C GLU A 253 16.26 2.05 -5.08
N LYS A 254 14.93 2.21 -5.22
CA LYS A 254 14.33 3.52 -5.51
C LYS A 254 14.60 4.56 -4.42
N LEU A 255 14.56 4.16 -3.14
CA LEU A 255 14.88 5.06 -2.03
C LEU A 255 16.35 5.47 -2.03
N ARG A 256 17.27 4.52 -2.27
CA ARG A 256 18.71 4.80 -2.31
C ARG A 256 19.06 5.75 -3.46
N LEU A 257 18.54 5.50 -4.66
CA LEU A 257 18.71 6.39 -5.81
C LEU A 257 18.13 7.79 -5.57
N ALA A 258 16.99 7.89 -4.88
CA ALA A 258 16.44 9.18 -4.50
C ALA A 258 17.38 9.93 -3.53
N ARG A 259 17.97 9.24 -2.55
CA ARG A 259 18.92 9.84 -1.60
C ARG A 259 20.16 10.39 -2.29
N GLU A 260 20.74 9.65 -3.22
CA GLU A 260 21.92 10.10 -3.99
C GLU A 260 21.67 11.34 -4.85
N LYS A 261 20.42 11.57 -5.26
CA LYS A 261 20.06 12.73 -6.08
C LYS A 261 19.87 14.02 -5.27
N TYR A 262 19.59 13.90 -3.98
CA TYR A 262 19.21 15.03 -3.11
C TYR A 262 20.14 15.25 -1.90
N GLY A 263 21.06 14.32 -1.61
CA GLY A 263 22.17 14.49 -0.68
C GLY A 263 23.43 15.01 -1.37
#